data_AF-A0A8H7AS74-F1
#
_entry.id   AF-A0A8H7AS74-F1
#
_cell.length_a   1.000
_cell.length_b   1.000
_cell.length_c   1.000
_cell.angle_alpha   90.00
_cell.angle_beta   90.00
_cell.angle_gamma   90.00
#
_symmetry.space_group_name_H-M   'P 1'
#
loop_
_entity.id
_entity.type
_entity.pdbx_description
1 polymer ?
#
loop_
_entity_poly.entity_id
_entity_poly.type
_entity_poly.pdbx_seq_one_letter_code
_entity_poly.pdbx_strand_id
1 'polypeptide(L)'
;MYAHPDEENLTRWLDKQKFEEDKARKEQFEKDKALKDRKPTPWSREAWQAVAARNRAVVVKPERQFPIIITSSTGPFTTPQILQEAAGLSSLPEVQWMTRTSFSASEEGSRDPDGEEPEKVQYCDVNLKQRLQVQEYSDGEENALIWFQGKKRAAWLARSVKAEE
;
A
#
# COMPACT_ATOMS: atom_id res chain seq x y z
N MET A 1 9.19 63.43 12.89
CA MET A 1 10.29 62.69 12.24
C MET A 1 10.37 61.33 12.92
N TYR A 2 9.89 60.27 12.28
CA TYR A 2 10.02 58.92 12.84
C TYR A 2 11.45 58.44 12.60
N ALA A 3 12.16 58.09 13.66
CA ALA A 3 13.50 57.54 13.59
C ALA A 3 13.42 56.16 12.90
N HIS A 4 14.04 56.04 11.73
CA HIS A 4 14.23 54.75 11.08
C HIS A 4 15.13 53.89 11.98
N PRO A 5 14.71 52.70 12.42
CA PRO A 5 15.60 51.79 13.13
C PRO A 5 16.74 51.39 12.19
N ASP A 6 17.99 51.49 12.67
CA ASP A 6 19.21 51.11 11.95
C ASP A 6 19.09 49.71 11.35
N GLU A 7 19.07 49.63 10.02
CA GLU A 7 18.93 48.39 9.25
C GLU A 7 20.04 47.37 9.60
N GLU A 8 21.22 47.85 10.02
CA GLU A 8 22.33 47.03 10.52
C GLU A 8 22.02 46.29 11.83
N ASN A 9 21.21 46.87 12.71
CA ASN A 9 20.82 46.21 13.95
C ASN A 9 19.75 45.15 13.71
N LEU A 10 18.85 45.38 12.74
CA LEU A 10 17.84 44.42 12.34
C LEU A 10 18.44 43.19 11.65
N THR A 11 19.41 43.41 10.74
CA THR A 11 20.12 42.32 10.05
C THR A 11 20.95 41.47 11.01
N ARG A 12 21.68 42.08 11.95
CA ARG A 12 22.38 41.34 13.01
C ARG A 12 21.45 40.52 13.90
N TRP A 13 20.25 41.04 14.18
CA TRP A 13 19.25 40.31 14.97
C TRP A 13 18.70 39.09 14.20
N LEU A 14 18.41 39.24 12.91
CA LEU A 14 17.95 38.16 12.03
C LEU A 14 19.01 37.07 11.84
N ASP A 15 20.27 37.45 11.63
CA ASP A 15 21.38 36.49 11.50
C ASP A 15 21.59 35.70 12.79
N LYS A 16 21.45 36.36 13.94
CA LYS A 16 21.51 35.70 15.25
C LYS A 16 20.36 34.71 15.43
N GLN A 17 19.14 35.06 15.03
CA GLN A 17 18.01 34.11 15.06
C GLN A 17 18.27 32.89 14.17
N LYS A 18 18.70 33.11 12.93
CA LYS A 18 18.97 32.03 11.98
C LYS A 18 20.08 31.10 12.46
N PHE A 19 21.13 31.65 13.09
CA PHE A 19 22.20 30.86 13.68
C PHE A 19 21.70 29.96 14.82
N GLU A 20 20.86 30.48 15.71
CA GLU A 20 20.27 29.70 16.80
C GLU A 20 19.31 28.63 16.28
N GLU A 21 18.53 28.91 15.23
CA GLU A 21 17.67 27.93 14.58
C GLU A 21 18.48 26.80 13.92
N ASP A 22 19.56 27.14 13.21
CA ASP A 22 20.45 26.16 12.59
C ASP A 22 21.16 25.29 13.64
N LYS A 23 21.54 25.90 14.77
CA LYS A 23 22.12 25.18 15.91
C LYS A 23 21.09 24.23 16.52
N ALA A 24 19.88 24.70 16.78
CA ALA A 24 18.80 23.87 17.31
C ALA A 24 18.45 22.70 16.37
N ARG A 25 18.42 22.94 15.06
CA ARG A 25 18.20 21.91 14.04
C ARG A 25 19.30 20.85 14.05
N LYS A 26 20.57 21.25 14.17
CA LYS A 26 21.71 20.32 14.29
C LYS A 26 21.62 19.49 15.58
N GLU A 27 21.32 20.12 16.71
CA GLU A 27 21.14 19.41 17.98
C GLU A 27 19.97 18.42 17.91
N GLN A 28 18.87 18.78 17.27
CA GLN A 28 17.74 17.88 17.07
C GLN A 28 18.11 16.69 16.17
N PHE A 29 18.85 16.93 15.09
CA PHE A 29 19.33 15.87 14.21
C PHE A 29 20.23 14.86 14.96
N GLU A 30 21.17 15.34 15.78
CA GLU A 30 22.04 14.45 16.57
C GLU A 30 21.25 13.69 17.65
N LYS A 31 20.24 14.30 18.27
CA LYS A 31 19.31 13.61 19.19
C LYS A 31 18.53 12.50 18.48
N ASP A 32 17.98 12.78 17.30
CA ASP A 32 17.22 11.82 16.52
C ASP A 32 18.09 10.66 16.01
N LYS A 33 19.33 10.97 15.61
CA LYS A 33 20.34 9.97 15.23
C LYS A 33 20.68 9.06 16.40
N ALA A 34 20.98 9.63 17.58
CA ALA A 34 21.24 8.85 18.79
C ALA A 34 20.03 8.00 19.20
N LEU A 35 18.80 8.49 19.02
CA LEU A 35 17.59 7.71 19.28
C LEU A 35 17.42 6.55 18.30
N LYS A 36 17.75 6.74 17.02
CA LYS A 36 17.74 5.67 16.00
C LYS A 36 18.81 4.63 16.27
N ASP A 37 20.01 5.04 16.65
CA ASP A 37 21.11 4.12 16.98
C ASP A 37 20.84 3.31 18.26
N ARG A 38 20.06 3.86 19.20
CA ARG A 38 19.59 3.16 20.41
C ARG A 38 18.46 2.18 20.17
N LYS A 39 17.79 2.24 19.01
CA LYS A 39 16.78 1.24 18.64
C LYS A 39 17.51 0.09 17.96
N PRO A 40 17.71 -1.06 18.64
CA PRO A 40 18.28 -2.22 17.97
C PRO A 40 17.40 -2.54 16.76
N THR A 41 18.02 -2.69 15.58
CA THR A 41 17.30 -3.24 14.44
C THR A 41 16.76 -4.61 14.89
N PRO A 42 15.47 -4.91 14.64
CA PRO A 42 14.87 -6.15 15.14
C PRO A 42 15.53 -7.42 14.58
N TRP A 43 16.45 -7.26 13.62
CA TRP A 43 17.16 -8.31 12.92
C TRP A 43 18.67 -8.06 13.03
N SER A 44 19.43 -9.09 13.39
CA SER A 44 20.89 -9.06 13.35
C SER A 44 21.40 -9.01 11.89
N ARG A 45 22.65 -8.60 11.69
CA ARG A 45 23.30 -8.68 10.37
C ARG A 45 23.26 -10.11 9.80
N GLU A 46 23.45 -11.10 10.65
CA GLU A 46 23.39 -12.52 10.28
C GLU A 46 21.99 -12.93 9.82
N ALA A 47 20.93 -12.44 10.49
CA ALA A 47 19.56 -12.68 10.08
C ALA A 47 19.27 -12.08 8.68
N TRP A 48 19.81 -10.88 8.41
CA TRP A 48 19.74 -10.28 7.06
C TRP A 48 20.48 -11.10 6.01
N GLN A 49 21.69 -11.57 6.33
CA GLN A 49 22.47 -12.41 5.41
C GLN A 49 21.79 -13.75 5.14
N ALA A 50 21.20 -14.38 6.15
CA ALA A 50 20.46 -15.62 6.00
C ALA A 50 19.22 -15.46 5.10
N VAL A 51 18.45 -14.39 5.28
CA VAL A 51 17.31 -14.08 4.40
C VAL A 51 17.78 -13.77 2.97
N ALA A 52 18.86 -13.01 2.82
CA ALA A 52 19.41 -12.69 1.51
C ALA A 52 19.92 -13.95 0.78
N ALA A 53 20.62 -14.85 1.48
CA ALA A 53 21.07 -16.13 0.94
C ALA A 53 19.89 -17.02 0.54
N ARG A 54 18.87 -17.13 1.39
CA ARG A 54 17.63 -17.86 1.08
C ARG A 54 16.93 -17.28 -0.15
N ASN A 55 16.80 -15.96 -0.23
CA ASN A 55 16.19 -15.29 -1.38
C ASN A 55 16.98 -15.49 -2.68
N ARG A 56 18.32 -15.56 -2.61
CA ARG A 56 19.18 -15.88 -3.76
C ARG A 56 19.13 -17.35 -4.17
N ALA A 57 18.95 -18.25 -3.20
CA ALA A 57 18.84 -19.69 -3.46
C ALA A 57 17.49 -20.09 -4.09
N VAL A 58 16.47 -19.24 -3.98
CA VAL A 58 15.20 -19.41 -4.71
C VAL A 58 15.45 -19.08 -6.20
N VAL A 59 15.72 -20.12 -6.99
CA VAL A 59 16.02 -20.03 -8.43
C VAL A 59 14.81 -19.49 -9.23
N VAL A 60 13.59 -19.78 -8.78
CA VAL A 60 12.35 -19.24 -9.36
C VAL A 60 11.49 -18.71 -8.23
N LYS A 61 11.44 -17.38 -8.10
CA LYS A 61 10.52 -16.73 -7.16
C LYS A 61 9.11 -16.88 -7.73
N PRO A 62 8.12 -17.37 -6.94
CA PRO A 62 6.75 -17.42 -7.41
C PRO A 62 6.33 -16.01 -7.84
N GLU A 63 5.70 -15.92 -9.01
CA GLU A 63 5.22 -14.67 -9.55
C GLU A 63 4.26 -14.03 -8.54
N ARG A 64 4.44 -12.73 -8.29
CA ARG A 64 3.55 -12.03 -7.37
C ARG A 64 2.18 -11.93 -8.02
N GLN A 65 1.21 -12.59 -7.41
CA GLN A 65 -0.18 -12.53 -7.82
C GLN A 65 -0.89 -11.38 -7.12
N PHE A 66 -1.88 -10.80 -7.80
CA PHE A 66 -2.69 -9.70 -7.32
C PHE A 66 -4.16 -10.04 -7.53
N PRO A 67 -4.99 -10.03 -6.48
CA PRO A 67 -6.38 -10.44 -6.61
C PRO A 67 -7.22 -9.29 -7.19
N ILE A 68 -8.09 -9.62 -8.14
CA ILE A 68 -9.14 -8.75 -8.68
C ILE A 68 -10.49 -9.35 -8.30
N ILE A 69 -11.33 -8.56 -7.64
CA ILE A 69 -12.67 -8.99 -7.22
C ILE A 69 -13.62 -8.93 -8.43
N ILE A 70 -14.38 -10.01 -8.60
CA ILE A 70 -15.46 -10.13 -9.58
C ILE A 70 -16.77 -10.03 -8.80
N THR A 71 -17.58 -9.02 -9.11
CA THR A 71 -18.84 -8.73 -8.42
C THR A 71 -20.01 -8.93 -9.37
N SER A 72 -20.96 -9.81 -9.03
CA SER A 72 -22.08 -10.11 -9.93
C SER A 72 -23.03 -8.93 -10.18
N SER A 73 -23.07 -7.94 -9.28
CA SER A 73 -24.07 -6.87 -9.30
C SER A 73 -23.53 -5.44 -9.25
N THR A 74 -22.27 -5.24 -8.82
CA THR A 74 -21.74 -3.92 -8.48
C THR A 74 -20.34 -3.71 -9.04
N GLY A 75 -20.25 -3.43 -10.34
CA GLY A 75 -18.99 -3.12 -11.00
C GLY A 75 -18.96 -3.57 -12.47
N PRO A 76 -17.90 -3.23 -13.21
CA PRO A 76 -17.75 -3.62 -14.61
C PRO A 76 -17.38 -5.09 -14.77
N PHE A 77 -16.75 -5.70 -13.77
CA PHE A 77 -16.31 -7.10 -13.82
C PHE A 77 -17.37 -8.02 -13.21
N THR A 78 -18.45 -8.23 -13.95
CA THR A 78 -19.55 -9.13 -13.54
C THR A 78 -19.29 -10.59 -13.88
N THR A 79 -18.38 -10.84 -14.81
CA THR A 79 -18.03 -12.18 -15.28
C THR A 79 -16.51 -12.30 -15.52
N PRO A 80 -15.95 -13.52 -15.47
CA PRO A 80 -14.54 -13.74 -15.75
C PRO A 80 -14.13 -13.34 -17.17
N GLN A 81 -15.06 -13.35 -18.13
CA GLN A 81 -14.83 -12.98 -19.53
C GLN A 81 -14.52 -11.49 -19.68
N ILE A 82 -15.27 -10.62 -19.00
CA ILE A 82 -15.00 -9.16 -19.05
C ILE A 82 -13.62 -8.86 -18.45
N LEU A 83 -13.27 -9.56 -17.35
CA LEU A 83 -11.94 -9.46 -16.77
C LEU A 83 -10.86 -9.98 -17.73
N GLN A 84 -11.14 -11.06 -18.47
CA GLN A 84 -10.23 -11.60 -19.47
C GLN A 84 -9.86 -10.55 -20.52
N GLU A 85 -10.87 -9.85 -21.06
CA GLU A 85 -10.68 -8.80 -22.05
C GLU A 85 -9.91 -7.61 -21.47
N ALA A 86 -10.34 -7.10 -20.32
CA ALA A 86 -9.69 -5.95 -19.67
C ALA A 86 -8.24 -6.22 -19.25
N ALA A 87 -7.94 -7.45 -18.82
CA ALA A 87 -6.59 -7.86 -18.42
C ALA A 87 -5.75 -8.41 -19.59
N GLY A 88 -6.29 -8.48 -20.82
CA GLY A 88 -5.60 -9.03 -21.99
C GLY A 88 -5.15 -10.49 -21.80
N LEU A 89 -5.96 -11.30 -21.11
CA LEU A 89 -5.66 -12.69 -20.80
C LEU A 89 -5.90 -13.60 -22.01
N SER A 90 -4.92 -14.47 -22.30
CA SER A 90 -5.00 -15.43 -23.42
C SER A 90 -6.02 -16.55 -23.21
N SER A 91 -6.41 -16.81 -21.97
CA SER A 91 -7.39 -17.82 -21.58
C SER A 91 -8.29 -17.29 -20.47
N LEU A 92 -9.44 -17.92 -20.28
CA LEU A 92 -10.35 -17.56 -19.21
C LEU A 92 -9.63 -17.67 -17.84
N PRO A 93 -9.68 -16.62 -17.00
CA PRO A 93 -9.04 -16.64 -15.70
C PRO A 93 -9.62 -17.72 -14.77
N GLU A 94 -8.78 -18.33 -13.94
CA GLU A 94 -9.25 -19.17 -12.83
C GLU A 94 -9.91 -18.27 -11.78
N VAL A 95 -11.12 -18.64 -11.37
CA VAL A 95 -11.91 -17.90 -10.38
C VAL A 95 -12.06 -18.71 -9.12
N GLN A 96 -11.78 -18.05 -8.01
CA GLN A 96 -11.81 -18.61 -6.67
C GLN A 96 -12.81 -17.83 -5.80
N TRP A 97 -13.33 -18.48 -4.77
CA TRP A 97 -14.28 -17.87 -3.83
C TRP A 97 -13.58 -17.50 -2.53
N MET A 98 -13.95 -16.35 -1.99
CA MET A 98 -13.36 -15.84 -0.76
C MET A 98 -14.33 -14.97 0.02
N THR A 99 -14.00 -14.67 1.26
CA THR A 99 -14.76 -13.74 2.09
C THR A 99 -14.12 -12.35 2.02
N ARG A 100 -14.92 -11.35 1.66
CA ARG A 100 -14.53 -9.94 1.77
C ARG A 100 -14.54 -9.53 3.23
N THR A 101 -13.65 -8.62 3.59
CA THR A 101 -13.49 -8.17 4.98
C THR A 101 -13.17 -6.68 5.05
N SER A 102 -13.23 -6.14 6.26
CA SER A 102 -12.92 -4.76 6.58
C SER A 102 -11.55 -4.63 7.25
N PHE A 103 -11.02 -3.41 7.36
CA PHE A 103 -9.80 -3.18 8.13
C PHE A 103 -10.00 -3.50 9.63
N SER A 104 -11.21 -3.27 10.15
CA SER A 104 -11.59 -3.46 11.56
C SER A 104 -11.88 -4.91 11.97
N ALA A 105 -12.19 -5.80 11.03
CA ALA A 105 -12.42 -7.22 11.34
C ALA A 105 -11.18 -7.83 12.00
N SER A 106 -11.30 -8.39 13.21
CA SER A 106 -10.24 -9.23 13.76
C SER A 106 -10.26 -10.60 13.04
N GLU A 107 -9.23 -11.43 13.25
CA GLU A 107 -8.90 -12.75 12.67
C GLU A 107 -10.01 -13.56 11.95
N GLU A 108 -9.65 -14.41 11.00
CA GLU A 108 -10.59 -15.26 10.23
C GLU A 108 -11.52 -16.06 11.16
N GLY A 109 -12.83 -15.79 11.11
CA GLY A 109 -13.84 -16.36 12.01
C GLY A 109 -14.33 -15.41 13.13
N SER A 110 -13.69 -14.26 13.30
CA SER A 110 -14.24 -13.15 14.09
C SER A 110 -15.40 -12.54 13.31
N ARG A 111 -16.57 -12.47 13.93
CA ARG A 111 -17.71 -11.73 13.37
C ARG A 111 -17.28 -10.27 13.23
N ASP A 112 -17.50 -9.65 12.06
CA ASP A 112 -17.41 -8.19 11.96
C ASP A 112 -18.29 -7.59 13.08
N PRO A 113 -17.83 -6.54 13.79
CA PRO A 113 -18.56 -5.97 14.92
C PRO A 113 -19.97 -5.48 14.53
N ASP A 114 -20.22 -5.24 13.23
CA ASP A 114 -21.50 -4.84 12.66
C ASP A 114 -22.48 -6.00 12.39
N GLY A 115 -22.09 -7.26 12.64
CA GLY A 115 -23.02 -8.39 12.58
C GLY A 115 -23.54 -8.78 11.19
N GLU A 116 -23.09 -8.12 10.11
CA GLU A 116 -23.38 -8.50 8.73
C GLU A 116 -22.80 -9.89 8.41
N GLU A 117 -23.53 -10.68 7.62
CA GLU A 117 -23.03 -11.95 7.13
C GLU A 117 -21.78 -11.71 6.26
N PRO A 118 -20.76 -12.59 6.36
CA PRO A 118 -19.54 -12.43 5.58
C PRO A 118 -19.84 -12.48 4.08
N GLU A 119 -19.67 -11.34 3.39
CA GLU A 119 -19.88 -11.23 1.95
C GLU A 119 -18.89 -12.16 1.21
N LYS A 120 -19.42 -13.23 0.60
CA LYS A 120 -18.64 -14.12 -0.25
C LYS A 120 -18.51 -13.51 -1.64
N VAL A 121 -17.28 -13.28 -2.06
CA VAL A 121 -16.94 -12.69 -3.36
C VAL A 121 -16.13 -13.66 -4.20
N GLN A 122 -16.26 -13.53 -5.52
CA GLN A 122 -15.37 -14.18 -6.46
C GLN A 122 -14.14 -13.30 -6.67
N TYR A 123 -12.98 -13.92 -6.87
CA TYR A 123 -11.78 -13.21 -7.27
C TYR A 123 -10.96 -14.04 -8.25
N CYS A 124 -10.11 -13.34 -9.00
CA CYS A 124 -9.10 -13.94 -9.84
C CYS A 124 -7.73 -13.36 -9.48
N ASP A 125 -6.71 -14.22 -9.45
CA ASP A 125 -5.33 -13.82 -9.31
C ASP A 125 -4.68 -13.54 -10.67
N VAL A 126 -4.18 -12.31 -10.82
CA VAL A 126 -3.48 -11.85 -12.03
C VAL A 126 -2.07 -11.39 -11.70
N ASN A 127 -1.19 -11.30 -12.69
CA ASN A 127 0.16 -10.74 -12.48
C ASN A 127 0.14 -9.20 -12.47
N LEU A 128 1.29 -8.59 -12.22
CA LEU A 128 1.40 -7.12 -12.12
C LEU A 128 0.99 -6.43 -13.43
N LYS A 129 1.38 -6.96 -14.59
CA LYS A 129 1.06 -6.37 -15.89
C LYS A 129 -0.46 -6.35 -16.11
N GLN A 130 -1.09 -7.49 -15.88
CA GLN A 130 -2.54 -7.66 -16.01
C GLN A 130 -3.30 -6.78 -15.01
N ARG A 131 -2.82 -6.67 -13.77
CA ARG A 131 -3.38 -5.73 -12.78
C ARG A 131 -3.34 -4.29 -13.29
N LEU A 132 -2.22 -3.86 -13.86
CA LEU A 132 -2.10 -2.50 -14.39
C LEU A 132 -3.08 -2.26 -15.55
N GLN A 133 -3.24 -3.24 -16.46
CA GLN A 133 -4.23 -3.14 -17.54
C GLN A 133 -5.66 -3.01 -17.00
N VAL A 134 -6.00 -3.78 -15.95
CA VAL A 134 -7.30 -3.67 -15.28
C VAL A 134 -7.49 -2.30 -14.62
N GLN A 135 -6.44 -1.73 -14.04
CA GLN A 135 -6.47 -0.38 -13.44
C GLN A 135 -6.50 0.73 -14.49
N GLU A 136 -5.96 0.51 -15.68
CA GLU A 136 -6.09 1.43 -16.82
C GLU A 136 -7.50 1.38 -17.40
N TYR A 137 -8.15 0.22 -17.40
CA TYR A 137 -9.51 0.03 -17.88
C TYR A 137 -10.59 0.51 -16.90
N SER A 138 -10.34 0.49 -15.59
CA SER A 138 -11.37 0.72 -14.57
C SER A 138 -10.95 1.69 -13.47
N ASP A 139 -11.94 2.38 -12.90
CA ASP A 139 -11.81 3.08 -11.62
C ASP A 139 -12.38 2.20 -10.50
N GLY A 140 -11.73 2.23 -9.34
CA GLY A 140 -12.05 1.31 -8.26
C GLY A 140 -11.29 1.54 -6.96
N GLU A 141 -11.49 0.61 -6.03
CA GLU A 141 -10.82 0.56 -4.74
C GLU A 141 -9.61 -0.38 -4.80
N GLU A 142 -8.43 0.15 -4.49
CA GLU A 142 -7.19 -0.64 -4.48
C GLU A 142 -7.02 -1.52 -3.24
N ASN A 143 -7.71 -1.15 -2.16
CA ASN A 143 -7.52 -1.72 -0.82
C ASN A 143 -8.77 -2.48 -0.34
N ALA A 144 -9.57 -3.02 -1.26
CA ALA A 144 -10.62 -3.96 -0.87
C ALA A 144 -9.93 -5.18 -0.23
N LEU A 145 -10.34 -5.57 0.97
CA LEU A 145 -9.67 -6.65 1.69
C LEU A 145 -10.45 -7.96 1.51
N ILE A 146 -9.70 -9.02 1.21
CA ILE A 146 -10.19 -10.40 1.22
C ILE A 146 -9.37 -11.22 2.22
N TRP A 147 -9.99 -12.20 2.87
CA TRP A 147 -9.24 -13.22 3.60
C TRP A 147 -8.53 -14.14 2.61
N PHE A 148 -7.33 -14.62 2.89
CA PHE A 148 -6.64 -15.61 2.07
C PHE A 148 -5.67 -16.36 2.97
N GLN A 149 -5.92 -17.66 3.18
CA GLN A 149 -5.10 -18.52 4.04
C GLN A 149 -4.85 -17.91 5.44
N GLY A 150 -5.90 -17.46 6.13
CA GLY A 150 -5.79 -16.85 7.46
C GLY A 150 -5.20 -15.45 7.49
N LYS A 151 -4.95 -14.81 6.34
CA LYS A 151 -4.37 -13.47 6.26
C LYS A 151 -5.23 -12.55 5.40
N LYS A 152 -5.24 -11.26 5.73
CA LYS A 152 -5.87 -10.25 4.87
C LYS A 152 -4.98 -9.96 3.67
N ARG A 153 -5.58 -9.87 2.50
CA ARG A 153 -4.92 -9.53 1.24
C ARG A 153 -5.68 -8.41 0.55
N ALA A 154 -4.95 -7.41 0.07
CA ALA A 154 -5.53 -6.31 -0.69
C ALA A 154 -5.83 -6.76 -2.13
N ALA A 155 -7.03 -6.46 -2.58
CA ALA A 155 -7.59 -6.78 -3.88
C ALA A 155 -8.10 -5.52 -4.57
N TRP A 156 -8.08 -5.54 -5.90
CA TRP A 156 -8.72 -4.50 -6.69
C TRP A 156 -10.22 -4.76 -6.78
N LEU A 157 -11.04 -3.76 -6.45
CA LEU A 157 -12.48 -3.78 -6.64
C LEU A 157 -12.87 -2.67 -7.60
N ALA A 158 -13.18 -3.02 -8.85
CA ALA A 158 -13.62 -2.04 -9.83
C ALA A 158 -15.05 -1.57 -9.55
N ARG A 159 -15.27 -0.26 -9.66
CA ARG A 159 -16.57 0.39 -9.50
C ARG A 159 -17.17 0.83 -10.84
N SER A 160 -16.33 1.24 -11.78
CA SER A 160 -16.76 1.66 -13.12
C SER A 160 -15.65 1.47 -14.16
N VAL A 161 -16.02 1.46 -15.45
CA VAL A 161 -15.06 1.56 -16.56
C VAL A 161 -14.61 3.01 -16.69
N LYS A 162 -13.34 3.23 -16.99
CA LYS A 162 -12.82 4.57 -17.33
C LYS A 162 -13.36 4.97 -18.70
N ALA A 163 -13.81 6.22 -18.84
CA ALA A 163 -14.23 6.73 -20.13
C ALA A 163 -13.03 6.73 -21.09
N GLU A 164 -13.24 6.27 -22.34
CA GLU A 164 -12.28 6.50 -23.41
C GLU A 164 -12.20 8.00 -23.66
N GLU A 165 -11.00 8.58 -23.56
CA GLU A 165 -10.71 9.97 -23.88
C GLU A 165 -10.35 10.12 -25.36
#